data_AF-A0A969AJD4-F1
#
_entry.id   AF-A0A969AJD4-F1
#
_cell.length_a   1.000
_cell.length_b   1.000
_cell.length_c   1.000
_cell.angle_alpha   90.00
_cell.angle_beta   90.00
_cell.angle_gamma   90.00
#
_symmetry.space_group_name_H-M   'P 1'
#
loop_
_entity.id
_entity.type
_entity.pdbx_description
1 polymer ?
#
loop_
_entity_poly.entity_id
_entity_poly.type
_entity_poly.pdbx_seq_one_letter_code
_entity_poly.pdbx_strand_id
1 'polypeptide(L)'
;MSAQPDRPRAIPLSINPDHPELLSGLELWLQLGLISQDQVRRLGRVYLVCNLPETPSSPKPVRTGRSVAAGPATAGSAVSSAPRFAGLNTLMAEFSIAWLLLLGVFLVVVSSMVLAATQWQSVSAVGQYLILLGYTLAFWQAGQWTARRSSLQTTSRMLQVATLLIIPINFWMMAGLGLGQTPLGLGVALLAAVGLSGVMAQLLRDHPRGVLINGLGLGWLHWLWGVPGGVGLAVYGGTLGTALAWYWGLRRGQAGLQRRRSLVVILIALFLVGRAGLEGAIAIPQLALPLGALGGVLVEVERRR
;
A
#
# COMPACT_ATOMS: atom_id res chain seq x y z
N MET A 1 43.74 31.30 -18.26
CA MET A 1 44.05 30.63 -16.99
C MET A 1 43.37 29.27 -17.02
N SER A 2 44.14 28.22 -17.27
CA SER A 2 43.65 26.86 -17.50
C SER A 2 43.26 26.23 -16.16
N ALA A 3 41.98 25.89 -15.98
CA ALA A 3 41.50 25.21 -14.79
C ALA A 3 41.97 23.74 -14.81
N GLN A 4 42.71 23.34 -13.79
CA GLN A 4 43.22 21.99 -13.61
C GLN A 4 42.12 21.10 -13.00
N PRO A 5 41.75 19.97 -13.63
CA PRO A 5 40.65 19.13 -13.14
C PRO A 5 41.08 18.33 -11.91
N ASP A 6 40.19 18.35 -10.90
CA ASP A 6 39.99 17.40 -9.81
C ASP A 6 41.19 16.61 -9.27
N ARG A 7 41.81 17.16 -8.22
CA ARG A 7 42.58 16.37 -7.25
C ARG A 7 41.59 15.68 -6.29
N PRO A 8 41.54 14.34 -6.23
CA PRO A 8 40.75 13.65 -5.21
C PRO A 8 41.26 14.01 -3.81
N ARG A 9 40.41 14.62 -2.99
CA ARG A 9 40.72 14.94 -1.59
C ARG A 9 40.58 13.67 -0.76
N ALA A 10 41.71 13.09 -0.35
CA ALA A 10 41.73 11.98 0.58
C ALA A 10 41.49 12.49 2.01
N ILE A 11 40.37 12.10 2.62
CA ILE A 11 40.07 12.38 4.03
C ILE A 11 40.43 11.13 4.82
N PRO A 12 41.47 11.16 5.69
CA PRO A 12 41.78 10.04 6.56
C PRO A 12 40.71 9.95 7.65
N LEU A 13 39.91 8.88 7.62
CA LEU A 13 38.90 8.57 8.63
C LEU A 13 39.38 7.37 9.44
N SER A 14 39.65 7.58 10.73
CA SER A 14 39.82 6.47 11.68
C SER A 14 38.45 5.95 12.06
N ILE A 15 38.08 4.79 11.51
CA ILE A 15 36.80 4.13 11.79
C ILE A 15 37.08 2.87 12.59
N ASN A 16 36.38 2.71 13.72
CA ASN A 16 36.40 1.47 14.47
C ASN A 16 35.48 0.44 13.77
N PRO A 17 36.03 -0.69 13.28
CA PRO A 17 35.31 -1.66 12.46
C PRO A 17 34.20 -2.41 13.20
N ASP A 18 34.18 -2.38 14.54
CA ASP A 18 33.20 -3.10 15.37
C ASP A 18 31.92 -2.29 15.65
N HIS A 19 31.77 -1.09 15.06
CA HIS A 19 30.56 -0.29 15.24
C HIS A 19 29.36 -0.87 14.45
N PRO A 20 28.22 -1.12 15.12
CA PRO A 20 27.05 -1.73 14.48
C PRO A 20 26.40 -0.86 13.40
N GLU A 21 26.62 0.46 13.43
CA GLU A 21 26.03 1.42 12.48
C GLU A 21 26.93 1.74 11.28
N LEU A 22 28.13 1.16 11.21
CA LEU A 22 29.12 1.42 10.17
C LEU A 22 28.59 1.10 8.76
N LEU A 23 27.86 -0.01 8.63
CA LEU A 23 27.23 -0.42 7.38
C LEU A 23 26.10 0.54 6.98
N SER A 24 25.33 1.05 7.95
CA SER A 24 24.28 2.04 7.72
C SER A 24 24.84 3.38 7.28
N GLY A 25 25.99 3.81 7.83
CA GLY A 25 26.70 5.01 7.40
C GLY A 25 27.24 4.93 5.98
N LEU A 26 27.84 3.78 5.60
CA LEU A 26 28.32 3.55 4.24
C LEU A 26 27.18 3.56 3.21
N GLU A 27 26.03 2.99 3.56
CA GLU A 27 24.83 3.01 2.71
C GLU A 27 24.32 4.45 2.49
N LEU A 28 24.32 5.28 3.54
CA LEU A 28 23.93 6.69 3.44
C LEU A 28 24.86 7.47 2.50
N TRP A 29 26.17 7.22 2.55
CA TRP A 29 27.15 7.88 1.69
C TRP A 29 27.05 7.43 0.24
N LEU A 30 26.66 6.18 0.00
CA LEU A 30 26.37 5.67 -1.34
C LEU A 30 25.10 6.33 -1.91
N GLN A 31 24.06 6.49 -1.09
CA GLN A 31 22.82 7.19 -1.49
C GLN A 31 23.04 8.69 -1.77
N LEU A 32 23.96 9.32 -1.04
CA LEU A 32 24.37 10.71 -1.27
C LEU A 32 25.35 10.87 -2.46
N GLY A 33 25.75 9.78 -3.11
CA GLY A 33 26.70 9.81 -4.24
C GLY A 33 28.12 10.23 -3.87
N LEU A 34 28.46 10.21 -2.58
CA LEU A 34 29.78 10.60 -2.06
C LEU A 34 30.81 9.48 -2.24
N ILE A 35 30.35 8.23 -2.32
CA ILE A 35 31.19 7.05 -2.57
C ILE A 35 30.58 6.17 -3.65
N SER A 36 31.41 5.52 -4.46
CA SER A 36 30.97 4.58 -5.49
C SER A 36 30.86 3.15 -4.97
N GLN A 37 30.07 2.31 -5.65
CA GLN A 37 29.92 0.90 -5.31
C GLN A 37 31.26 0.14 -5.32
N ASP A 38 32.20 0.53 -6.19
CA ASP A 38 33.54 -0.06 -6.25
C ASP A 38 34.41 0.32 -5.04
N GLN A 39 34.24 1.54 -4.52
CA GLN A 39 34.93 1.97 -3.30
C GLN A 39 34.43 1.21 -2.08
N VAL A 40 33.12 0.98 -1.97
CA VAL A 40 32.53 0.15 -0.89
C VAL A 40 33.05 -1.29 -0.95
N ARG A 41 33.08 -1.90 -2.14
CA ARG A 41 33.61 -3.25 -2.34
C ARG A 41 35.09 -3.37 -1.95
N ARG A 42 35.89 -2.36 -2.30
CA ARG A 42 37.32 -2.31 -1.93
C ARG A 42 37.48 -2.18 -0.41
N LEU A 43 36.70 -1.32 0.24
CA LEU A 43 36.75 -1.13 1.69
C LEU A 43 36.36 -2.41 2.44
N GLY A 44 35.30 -3.09 1.99
CA GLY A 44 34.87 -4.36 2.57
C GLY A 44 35.92 -5.46 2.49
N ARG A 45 36.65 -5.55 1.38
CA ARG A 45 37.73 -6.55 1.20
C ARG A 45 38.98 -6.27 2.03
N VAL A 46 39.30 -5.00 2.28
CA VAL A 46 40.56 -4.63 2.95
C VAL A 46 40.38 -4.54 4.46
N TYR A 47 39.24 -4.06 4.93
CA TYR A 47 39.06 -3.67 6.34
C TYR A 47 37.94 -4.41 7.09
N LEU A 48 37.06 -5.13 6.39
CA LEU A 48 35.92 -5.85 6.99
C LEU A 48 36.01 -7.38 6.79
N VAL A 49 37.23 -7.91 6.74
CA VAL A 49 37.48 -9.36 6.63
C VAL A 49 38.12 -9.86 7.92
N CYS A 50 37.52 -10.87 8.54
CA CYS A 50 38.14 -11.61 9.65
C CYS A 50 38.82 -12.86 9.09
N ASN A 51 40.06 -13.12 9.49
CA ASN A 51 40.71 -14.41 9.25
C ASN A 51 40.02 -15.48 10.11
N LEU A 52 39.61 -16.57 9.47
CA LEU A 52 38.99 -17.72 10.11
C LEU A 52 39.99 -18.35 11.11
N PRO A 53 39.59 -18.70 12.34
CA PRO A 53 40.51 -19.28 13.32
C PRO A 53 41.13 -20.60 12.80
N GLU A 54 42.46 -20.67 12.77
CA GLU A 54 43.19 -21.90 12.47
C GLU A 54 42.90 -22.94 13.56
N THR A 55 42.34 -24.09 13.17
CA THR A 55 42.13 -25.24 14.06
C THR A 55 43.47 -25.74 14.61
N PRO A 56 43.65 -25.86 15.93
CA PRO A 56 44.88 -26.40 16.52
C PRO A 56 45.08 -27.86 16.10
N SER A 57 46.27 -28.15 15.58
CA SER A 57 46.72 -29.50 15.23
C SER A 57 46.75 -30.40 16.47
N SER A 58 46.08 -31.55 16.36
CA SER A 58 46.04 -32.59 17.39
C SER A 58 47.45 -33.18 17.64
N PRO A 59 47.83 -33.56 18.87
CA PRO A 59 49.19 -33.97 19.21
C PRO A 59 49.52 -35.38 18.68
N LYS A 60 50.77 -35.57 18.25
CA LYS A 60 51.37 -36.90 17.99
C LYS A 60 51.19 -37.81 19.22
N PRO A 61 50.71 -39.06 19.09
CA PRO A 61 50.68 -39.98 20.21
C PRO A 61 52.09 -40.53 20.46
N VAL A 62 52.59 -40.28 21.67
CA VAL A 62 53.70 -41.01 22.28
C VAL A 62 53.20 -42.44 22.56
N ARG A 63 53.94 -43.43 22.06
CA ARG A 63 53.78 -44.85 22.37
C ARG A 63 54.25 -45.14 23.79
N THR A 64 53.39 -45.73 24.64
CA THR A 64 53.77 -46.75 25.64
C THR A 64 52.54 -47.31 26.36
N GLY A 65 52.52 -48.64 26.59
CA GLY A 65 51.67 -49.27 27.61
C GLY A 65 50.64 -50.28 27.08
N ARG A 66 50.53 -51.44 27.74
CA ARG A 66 49.93 -52.72 27.31
C ARG A 66 48.62 -53.02 28.08
N SER A 67 47.85 -54.01 27.59
CA SER A 67 46.81 -54.83 28.28
C SER A 67 45.38 -54.24 28.31
N VAL A 68 44.23 -54.93 28.08
CA VAL A 68 43.79 -56.34 27.94
C VAL A 68 42.57 -56.41 26.99
N ALA A 69 42.27 -57.62 26.54
CA ALA A 69 41.37 -58.14 25.52
C ALA A 69 39.84 -57.84 25.52
N ALA A 70 39.27 -58.07 24.32
CA ALA A 70 38.05 -58.86 23.98
C ALA A 70 36.87 -58.10 23.34
N GLY A 71 36.55 -58.42 22.08
CA GLY A 71 35.28 -58.11 21.41
C GLY A 71 35.34 -58.28 19.88
N PRO A 72 34.43 -59.03 19.22
CA PRO A 72 34.54 -59.41 17.81
C PRO A 72 34.05 -58.31 16.85
N ALA A 73 34.56 -58.39 15.61
CA ALA A 73 34.36 -57.44 14.54
C ALA A 73 32.91 -57.36 14.02
N THR A 74 32.49 -56.16 13.63
CA THR A 74 31.56 -55.97 12.51
C THR A 74 31.91 -54.67 11.79
N ALA A 75 32.23 -54.80 10.51
CA ALA A 75 32.44 -53.66 9.62
C ALA A 75 31.12 -52.92 9.39
N GLY A 76 31.15 -51.59 9.47
CA GLY A 76 30.03 -50.71 9.15
C GLY A 76 30.57 -49.35 8.73
N SER A 77 30.29 -48.99 7.48
CA SER A 77 30.88 -47.93 6.70
C SER A 77 30.89 -46.53 7.33
N ALA A 78 31.91 -45.77 6.97
CA ALA A 78 31.96 -44.33 7.08
C ALA A 78 30.74 -43.67 6.42
N VAL A 79 30.10 -42.73 7.11
CA VAL A 79 29.58 -41.51 6.48
C VAL A 79 29.88 -40.33 7.41
N SER A 80 30.95 -39.63 7.05
CA SER A 80 31.20 -38.25 7.46
C SER A 80 30.00 -37.40 7.07
N SER A 81 29.25 -36.91 8.05
CA SER A 81 28.18 -35.92 7.84
C SER A 81 28.73 -34.55 8.21
N ALA A 82 29.29 -33.86 7.21
CA ALA A 82 29.63 -32.45 7.33
C ALA A 82 28.40 -31.64 7.77
N PRO A 83 28.54 -30.61 8.63
CA PRO A 83 27.43 -29.75 8.98
C PRO A 83 27.18 -28.80 7.81
N ARG A 84 26.31 -29.19 6.88
CA ARG A 84 25.84 -28.33 5.79
C ARG A 84 24.38 -27.99 6.06
N PHE A 85 24.16 -26.77 6.52
CA PHE A 85 22.88 -26.04 6.42
C PHE A 85 21.63 -26.68 7.05
N ALA A 86 21.75 -27.33 8.21
CA ALA A 86 20.59 -27.88 8.91
C ALA A 86 19.50 -26.82 9.21
N GLY A 87 19.90 -25.59 9.61
CA GLY A 87 18.94 -24.52 9.94
C GLY A 87 18.17 -23.94 8.74
N LEU A 88 18.74 -23.93 7.53
CA LEU A 88 18.03 -23.43 6.34
C LEU A 88 16.96 -24.41 5.87
N ASN A 89 17.17 -25.72 6.05
CA ASN A 89 16.17 -26.74 5.71
C ASN A 89 15.00 -26.73 6.68
N THR A 90 15.22 -26.47 7.97
CA THR A 90 14.15 -26.32 8.95
C THR A 90 13.34 -25.04 8.69
N LEU A 91 14.03 -23.92 8.40
CA LEU A 91 13.38 -22.67 8.01
C LEU A 91 12.64 -22.78 6.67
N MET A 92 13.21 -23.44 5.64
CA MET A 92 12.54 -23.68 4.36
C MET A 92 11.36 -24.65 4.49
N ALA A 93 11.46 -25.66 5.35
CA ALA A 93 10.37 -26.59 5.62
C ALA A 93 9.20 -25.89 6.34
N GLU A 94 9.48 -25.07 7.35
CA GLU A 94 8.48 -24.24 8.03
C GLU A 94 7.85 -23.21 7.07
N PHE A 95 8.65 -22.56 6.23
CA PHE A 95 8.17 -21.63 5.22
C PHE A 95 7.26 -22.34 4.21
N SER A 96 7.66 -23.51 3.70
CA SER A 96 6.87 -24.30 2.74
C SER A 96 5.53 -24.74 3.32
N ILE A 97 5.49 -25.22 4.57
CA ILE A 97 4.23 -25.65 5.21
C ILE A 97 3.29 -24.46 5.40
N ALA A 98 3.78 -23.32 5.90
CA ALA A 98 2.95 -22.12 6.07
C ALA A 98 2.44 -21.57 4.73
N TRP A 99 3.26 -21.58 3.68
CA TRP A 99 2.85 -21.16 2.34
C TRP A 99 1.90 -22.16 1.66
N LEU A 100 2.07 -23.47 1.86
CA LEU A 100 1.14 -24.49 1.37
C LEU A 100 -0.21 -24.44 2.09
N LEU A 101 -0.21 -24.19 3.41
CA LEU A 101 -1.43 -23.95 4.17
C LEU A 101 -2.13 -22.66 3.73
N LEU A 102 -1.37 -21.57 3.54
CA LEU A 102 -1.90 -20.32 3.01
C LEU A 102 -2.47 -20.52 1.61
N LEU A 103 -1.79 -21.28 0.76
CA LEU A 103 -2.26 -21.61 -0.59
C LEU A 103 -3.55 -22.43 -0.56
N GLY A 104 -3.64 -23.41 0.35
CA GLY A 104 -4.85 -24.21 0.56
C GLY A 104 -6.03 -23.36 1.03
N VAL A 105 -5.84 -22.53 2.05
CA VAL A 105 -6.87 -21.59 2.53
C VAL A 105 -7.25 -20.59 1.44
N PHE A 106 -6.27 -20.05 0.72
CA PHE A 106 -6.51 -19.14 -0.40
C PHE A 106 -7.35 -19.80 -1.49
N LEU A 107 -7.03 -21.03 -1.88
CA LEU A 107 -7.80 -21.76 -2.89
C LEU A 107 -9.25 -21.98 -2.42
N VAL A 108 -9.46 -22.39 -1.17
CA VAL A 108 -10.81 -22.54 -0.59
C VAL A 108 -11.56 -21.21 -0.59
N VAL A 109 -10.92 -20.12 -0.19
CA VAL A 109 -11.50 -18.78 -0.16
C VAL A 109 -11.86 -18.29 -1.56
N VAL A 110 -10.98 -18.47 -2.54
CA VAL A 110 -11.25 -18.09 -3.94
C VAL A 110 -12.36 -18.95 -4.52
N SER A 111 -12.37 -20.26 -4.29
CA SER A 111 -13.46 -21.13 -4.71
C SER A 111 -14.81 -20.73 -4.09
N SER A 112 -14.81 -20.34 -2.81
CA SER A 112 -16.01 -19.81 -2.13
C SER A 112 -16.44 -18.46 -2.71
N MET A 113 -15.50 -17.56 -3.01
CA MET A 113 -15.78 -16.27 -3.63
C MET A 113 -16.36 -16.44 -5.04
N VAL A 114 -15.86 -17.39 -5.84
CA VAL A 114 -16.40 -17.71 -7.17
C VAL A 114 -17.82 -18.25 -7.05
N LEU A 115 -18.11 -19.12 -6.08
CA LEU A 115 -19.47 -19.60 -5.79
C LEU A 115 -20.40 -18.48 -5.32
N ALA A 116 -19.89 -17.55 -4.51
CA ALA A 116 -20.65 -16.36 -4.11
C ALA A 116 -20.94 -15.44 -5.31
N ALA A 117 -20.00 -15.35 -6.27
CA ALA A 117 -20.18 -14.59 -7.50
C ALA A 117 -21.21 -15.22 -8.43
N THR A 118 -21.28 -16.55 -8.54
CA THR A 118 -22.33 -17.22 -9.34
C THR A 118 -23.71 -17.08 -8.71
N GLN A 119 -23.77 -16.96 -7.37
CA GLN A 119 -25.01 -16.69 -6.64
C GLN A 119 -25.33 -15.20 -6.48
N TRP A 120 -24.56 -14.29 -7.09
CA TRP A 120 -24.73 -12.85 -6.88
C TRP A 120 -26.15 -12.35 -7.17
N GLN A 121 -26.82 -12.92 -8.18
CA GLN A 121 -28.19 -12.56 -8.55
C GLN A 121 -29.26 -13.05 -7.56
N SER A 122 -28.99 -14.13 -6.80
CA SER A 122 -29.92 -14.68 -5.82
C SER A 122 -29.81 -14.00 -4.45
N VAL A 123 -28.74 -13.23 -4.22
CA VAL A 123 -28.56 -12.42 -3.00
C VAL A 123 -29.42 -11.16 -3.07
N SER A 124 -30.11 -10.85 -1.98
CA SER A 124 -30.92 -9.62 -1.87
C SER A 124 -30.07 -8.35 -2.04
N ALA A 125 -30.70 -7.24 -2.42
CA ALA A 125 -30.03 -5.94 -2.57
C ALA A 125 -29.22 -5.54 -1.31
N VAL A 126 -29.76 -5.81 -0.13
CA VAL A 126 -29.05 -5.56 1.14
C VAL A 126 -27.83 -6.45 1.28
N GLY A 127 -27.93 -7.74 0.94
CA GLY A 127 -26.80 -8.67 0.99
C GLY A 127 -25.68 -8.27 0.03
N GLN A 128 -26.02 -7.92 -1.21
CA GLN A 128 -25.04 -7.43 -2.20
C GLN A 128 -24.31 -6.19 -1.69
N TYR A 129 -25.03 -5.25 -1.09
CA TYR A 129 -24.43 -4.06 -0.47
C TYR A 129 -23.54 -4.40 0.73
N LEU A 130 -23.98 -5.28 1.62
CA LEU A 130 -23.20 -5.69 2.79
C LEU A 130 -21.88 -6.35 2.42
N ILE A 131 -21.84 -7.11 1.31
CA ILE A 131 -20.60 -7.67 0.79
C ILE A 131 -19.65 -6.55 0.37
N LEU A 132 -20.12 -5.56 -0.41
CA LEU A 132 -19.32 -4.40 -0.81
C LEU A 132 -18.82 -3.60 0.40
N LEU A 133 -19.70 -3.34 1.36
CA LEU A 133 -19.36 -2.63 2.60
C LEU A 133 -18.30 -3.41 3.40
N GLY A 134 -18.46 -4.74 3.50
CA GLY A 134 -17.51 -5.64 4.15
C GLY A 134 -16.11 -5.56 3.53
N TYR A 135 -16.00 -5.60 2.20
CA TYR A 135 -14.72 -5.38 1.52
C TYR A 135 -14.14 -4.00 1.82
N THR A 136 -14.97 -2.95 1.75
CA THR A 136 -14.53 -1.58 2.00
C THR A 136 -13.92 -1.43 3.40
N LEU A 137 -14.57 -2.02 4.41
CA LEU A 137 -14.07 -2.04 5.78
C LEU A 137 -12.81 -2.91 5.95
N ALA A 138 -12.74 -4.05 5.26
CA ALA A 138 -11.54 -4.90 5.28
C ALA A 138 -10.33 -4.18 4.67
N PHE A 139 -10.49 -3.52 3.53
CA PHE A 139 -9.44 -2.68 2.90
C PHE A 139 -8.99 -1.56 3.84
N TRP A 140 -9.94 -0.87 4.47
CA TRP A 140 -9.65 0.17 5.44
C TRP A 140 -8.86 -0.37 6.64
N GLN A 141 -9.31 -1.45 7.27
CA GLN A 141 -8.65 -2.05 8.43
C GLN A 141 -7.26 -2.57 8.08
N ALA A 142 -7.11 -3.28 6.95
CA ALA A 142 -5.81 -3.74 6.46
C ALA A 142 -4.87 -2.56 6.17
N GLY A 143 -5.38 -1.48 5.58
CA GLY A 143 -4.64 -0.23 5.36
C GLY A 143 -4.14 0.39 6.67
N GLN A 144 -4.97 0.40 7.71
CA GLN A 144 -4.58 0.90 9.04
C GLN A 144 -3.60 -0.03 9.76
N TRP A 145 -3.76 -1.34 9.60
CA TRP A 145 -2.86 -2.31 10.21
C TRP A 145 -1.47 -2.25 9.58
N THR A 146 -1.41 -2.22 8.25
CA THR A 146 -0.15 -2.07 7.50
C THR A 146 0.52 -0.72 7.76
N ALA A 147 -0.23 0.34 8.04
CA ALA A 147 0.32 1.66 8.41
C ALA A 147 1.21 1.61 9.66
N ARG A 148 0.94 0.66 10.57
CA ARG A 148 1.72 0.48 11.81
C ARG A 148 3.08 -0.18 11.57
N ARG A 149 3.32 -0.75 10.38
CA ARG A 149 4.59 -1.40 10.04
C ARG A 149 5.41 -0.49 9.12
N SER A 150 6.60 -0.09 9.58
CA SER A 150 7.49 0.82 8.85
C SER A 150 7.91 0.29 7.46
N SER A 151 7.98 -1.02 7.29
CA SER A 151 8.33 -1.68 6.02
C SER A 151 7.22 -1.72 4.98
N LEU A 152 5.96 -1.43 5.34
CA LEU A 152 4.79 -1.56 4.45
C LEU A 152 4.04 -0.24 4.20
N GLN A 153 4.70 0.90 4.40
CA GLN A 153 4.06 2.22 4.25
C GLN A 153 3.50 2.48 2.85
N THR A 154 4.18 2.01 1.80
CA THR A 154 3.71 2.16 0.41
C THR A 154 2.42 1.39 0.19
N THR A 155 2.36 0.14 0.66
CA THR A 155 1.16 -0.70 0.59
C THR A 155 0.02 -0.08 1.38
N SER A 156 0.28 0.43 2.59
CA SER A 156 -0.73 1.13 3.39
C SER A 156 -1.32 2.33 2.66
N ARG A 157 -0.48 3.17 2.02
CA ARG A 157 -0.94 4.31 1.23
C ARG A 157 -1.80 3.87 0.04
N MET A 158 -1.40 2.81 -0.67
CA MET A 158 -2.20 2.27 -1.77
C MET A 158 -3.56 1.77 -1.28
N LEU A 159 -3.61 1.02 -0.17
CA LEU A 159 -4.87 0.53 0.42
C LEU A 159 -5.76 1.68 0.91
N GLN A 160 -5.20 2.73 1.50
CA GLN A 160 -5.95 3.92 1.91
C GLN A 160 -6.53 4.67 0.70
N VAL A 161 -5.74 4.86 -0.37
CA VAL A 161 -6.22 5.49 -1.61
C VAL A 161 -7.30 4.63 -2.26
N ALA A 162 -7.12 3.30 -2.31
CA ALA A 162 -8.12 2.38 -2.82
C ALA A 162 -9.42 2.46 -2.00
N THR A 163 -9.33 2.42 -0.67
CA THR A 163 -10.48 2.61 0.23
C THR A 163 -11.20 3.91 -0.09
N LEU A 164 -10.45 5.00 -0.25
CA LEU A 164 -11.00 6.32 -0.53
C LEU A 164 -11.76 6.39 -1.87
N LEU A 165 -11.28 5.69 -2.90
CA LEU A 165 -11.92 5.56 -4.21
C LEU A 165 -13.15 4.63 -4.17
N ILE A 166 -13.13 3.63 -3.28
CA ILE A 166 -14.25 2.69 -3.10
C ILE A 166 -15.41 3.35 -2.33
N ILE A 167 -15.17 4.37 -1.50
CA ILE A 167 -16.23 5.07 -0.75
C ILE A 167 -17.31 5.66 -1.70
N PRO A 168 -16.99 6.47 -2.74
CA PRO A 168 -17.96 6.93 -3.72
C PRO A 168 -18.75 5.79 -4.39
N ILE A 169 -18.08 4.66 -4.67
CA ILE A 169 -18.73 3.46 -5.22
C ILE A 169 -19.78 2.92 -4.25
N ASN A 170 -19.52 2.92 -2.94
CA ASN A 170 -20.51 2.52 -1.94
C ASN A 170 -21.73 3.46 -1.94
N PHE A 171 -21.52 4.77 -2.04
CA PHE A 171 -22.62 5.73 -2.11
C PHE A 171 -23.46 5.57 -3.38
N TRP A 172 -22.80 5.29 -4.51
CA TRP A 172 -23.51 4.89 -5.72
C TRP A 172 -24.33 3.63 -5.48
N MET A 173 -23.73 2.57 -4.96
CA MET A 173 -24.39 1.28 -4.78
C MET A 173 -25.60 1.36 -3.85
N MET A 174 -25.55 2.18 -2.79
CA MET A 174 -26.70 2.45 -1.92
C MET A 174 -27.91 3.00 -2.70
N ALA A 175 -27.66 3.95 -3.60
CA ALA A 175 -28.70 4.55 -4.44
C ALA A 175 -29.13 3.61 -5.58
N GLY A 176 -28.17 2.96 -6.24
CA GLY A 176 -28.40 2.10 -7.41
C GLY A 176 -29.14 0.80 -7.08
N LEU A 177 -28.84 0.19 -5.94
CA LEU A 177 -29.56 -1.00 -5.45
C LEU A 177 -30.91 -0.64 -4.80
N GLY A 178 -31.25 0.64 -4.68
CA GLY A 178 -32.52 1.08 -4.12
C GLY A 178 -32.70 0.73 -2.64
N LEU A 179 -31.61 0.74 -1.84
CA LEU A 179 -31.69 0.36 -0.42
C LEU A 179 -32.72 1.19 0.36
N GLY A 180 -32.90 2.46 -0.03
CA GLY A 180 -33.89 3.36 0.58
C GLY A 180 -35.35 2.96 0.38
N GLN A 181 -35.66 2.01 -0.51
CA GLN A 181 -37.03 1.57 -0.78
C GLN A 181 -37.55 0.57 0.25
N THR A 182 -36.67 -0.04 1.06
CA THR A 182 -37.04 -1.00 2.10
C THR A 182 -36.64 -0.47 3.48
N PRO A 183 -37.41 -0.70 4.55
CA PRO A 183 -37.08 -0.18 5.87
C PRO A 183 -35.76 -0.73 6.41
N LEU A 184 -35.48 -2.01 6.16
CA LEU A 184 -34.21 -2.64 6.53
C LEU A 184 -33.06 -2.08 5.72
N GLY A 185 -33.22 -1.93 4.40
CA GLY A 185 -32.21 -1.34 3.53
C GLY A 185 -31.90 0.11 3.89
N LEU A 186 -32.91 0.91 4.27
CA LEU A 186 -32.72 2.28 4.74
C LEU A 186 -31.89 2.33 6.02
N GLY A 187 -32.18 1.44 7.00
CA GLY A 187 -31.39 1.34 8.23
C GLY A 187 -29.92 1.01 7.96
N VAL A 188 -29.67 0.03 7.08
CA VAL A 188 -28.31 -0.32 6.63
C VAL A 188 -27.64 0.84 5.90
N ALA A 189 -28.35 1.50 4.99
CA ALA A 189 -27.81 2.61 4.20
C ALA A 189 -27.45 3.82 5.07
N LEU A 190 -28.27 4.16 6.06
CA LEU A 190 -27.96 5.24 7.01
C LEU A 190 -26.75 4.91 7.87
N LEU A 191 -26.71 3.69 8.44
CA LEU A 191 -25.58 3.24 9.25
C LEU A 191 -24.28 3.25 8.43
N ALA A 192 -24.34 2.76 7.20
CA ALA A 192 -23.20 2.71 6.31
C ALA A 192 -22.79 4.10 5.81
N ALA A 193 -23.73 4.99 5.49
CA ALA A 193 -23.43 6.37 5.10
C ALA A 193 -22.69 7.13 6.22
N VAL A 194 -23.12 6.96 7.48
CA VAL A 194 -22.44 7.53 8.64
C VAL A 194 -21.07 6.89 8.85
N GLY A 195 -20.99 5.56 8.78
CA GLY A 195 -19.73 4.81 8.93
C GLY A 195 -18.70 5.19 7.87
N LEU A 196 -19.08 5.20 6.60
CA LEU A 196 -18.22 5.58 5.47
C LEU A 196 -17.83 7.07 5.52
N SER A 197 -18.72 7.95 5.98
CA SER A 197 -18.38 9.35 6.23
C SER A 197 -17.32 9.48 7.33
N GLY A 198 -17.42 8.68 8.40
CA GLY A 198 -16.43 8.59 9.46
C GLY A 198 -15.08 8.05 8.97
N VAL A 199 -15.09 6.99 8.16
CA VAL A 199 -13.88 6.44 7.53
C VAL A 199 -13.22 7.47 6.61
N MET A 200 -13.99 8.14 5.74
CA MET A 200 -13.50 9.24 4.91
C MET A 200 -12.87 10.34 5.76
N ALA A 201 -13.55 10.77 6.83
CA ALA A 201 -13.05 11.80 7.74
C ALA A 201 -11.75 11.39 8.45
N GLN A 202 -11.58 10.11 8.77
CA GLN A 202 -10.33 9.60 9.31
C GLN A 202 -9.21 9.59 8.27
N LEU A 203 -9.48 9.14 7.04
CA LEU A 203 -8.49 9.10 5.96
C LEU A 203 -8.06 10.51 5.54
N LEU A 204 -8.96 11.47 5.61
CA LEU A 204 -8.72 12.88 5.26
C LEU A 204 -8.38 13.73 6.49
N ARG A 205 -8.08 13.15 7.65
CA ARG A 205 -7.87 13.92 8.89
C ARG A 205 -6.70 14.92 8.77
N ASP A 206 -5.66 14.54 8.04
CA ASP A 206 -4.49 15.40 7.78
C ASP A 206 -4.71 16.41 6.64
N HIS A 207 -5.86 16.34 5.97
CA HIS A 207 -6.27 17.28 4.93
C HIS A 207 -7.12 18.41 5.55
N PRO A 208 -7.16 19.60 4.93
CA PRO A 208 -7.99 20.67 5.46
C PRO A 208 -9.47 20.29 5.38
N ARG A 209 -10.27 20.90 6.26
CA ARG A 209 -11.72 20.69 6.34
C ARG A 209 -12.43 20.88 4.99
N GLY A 210 -11.96 21.77 4.13
CA GLY A 210 -12.57 21.99 2.80
C GLY A 210 -12.53 20.76 1.87
N VAL A 211 -11.47 19.95 1.94
CA VAL A 211 -11.37 18.70 1.14
C VAL A 211 -12.32 17.66 1.69
N LEU A 212 -12.40 17.55 3.02
CA LEU A 212 -13.35 16.65 3.68
C LEU A 212 -14.80 17.02 3.34
N ILE A 213 -15.17 18.29 3.51
CA ILE A 213 -16.52 18.78 3.21
C ILE A 213 -16.87 18.54 1.74
N ASN A 214 -15.95 18.82 0.82
CA ASN A 214 -16.20 18.61 -0.60
C ASN A 214 -16.32 17.11 -0.94
N GLY A 215 -15.38 16.28 -0.46
CA GLY A 215 -15.42 14.84 -0.68
C GLY A 215 -16.69 14.18 -0.11
N LEU A 216 -17.10 14.57 1.10
CA LEU A 216 -18.37 14.12 1.68
C LEU A 216 -19.55 14.62 0.85
N GLY A 217 -19.60 15.91 0.52
CA GLY A 217 -20.65 16.48 -0.32
C GLY A 217 -20.84 15.70 -1.63
N LEU A 218 -19.75 15.45 -2.37
CA LEU A 218 -19.77 14.66 -3.58
C LEU A 218 -20.28 13.23 -3.36
N GLY A 219 -19.89 12.59 -2.25
CA GLY A 219 -20.40 11.27 -1.87
C GLY A 219 -21.92 11.26 -1.66
N TRP A 220 -22.43 12.24 -0.89
CA TRP A 220 -23.86 12.36 -0.59
C TRP A 220 -24.70 12.74 -1.82
N LEU A 221 -24.13 13.49 -2.77
CA LEU A 221 -24.78 13.86 -4.03
C LEU A 221 -25.25 12.64 -4.87
N HIS A 222 -24.65 11.46 -4.68
CA HIS A 222 -25.07 10.23 -5.36
C HIS A 222 -26.50 9.76 -5.01
N TRP A 223 -27.04 10.18 -3.86
CA TRP A 223 -28.43 9.87 -3.49
C TRP A 223 -29.45 10.72 -4.25
N LEU A 224 -29.03 11.85 -4.84
CA LEU A 224 -29.93 12.75 -5.58
C LEU A 224 -30.47 12.14 -6.86
N TRP A 225 -29.95 10.98 -7.29
CA TRP A 225 -30.45 10.20 -8.42
C TRP A 225 -31.90 9.73 -8.27
N GLY A 226 -32.39 9.56 -7.03
CA GLY A 226 -33.78 9.18 -6.79
C GLY A 226 -34.79 10.31 -6.96
N VAL A 227 -34.34 11.55 -7.19
CA VAL A 227 -35.19 12.75 -7.24
C VAL A 227 -35.28 13.26 -8.70
N PRO A 228 -36.48 13.61 -9.20
CA PRO A 228 -36.63 14.23 -10.51
C PRO A 228 -35.74 15.47 -10.67
N GLY A 229 -34.92 15.51 -11.71
CA GLY A 229 -33.95 16.60 -11.95
C GLY A 229 -32.71 16.60 -11.02
N GLY A 230 -32.65 15.70 -10.04
CA GLY A 230 -31.56 15.63 -9.08
C GLY A 230 -30.21 15.25 -9.70
N VAL A 231 -30.20 14.45 -10.78
CA VAL A 231 -28.97 14.07 -11.48
C VAL A 231 -28.21 15.29 -12.02
N GLY A 232 -28.92 16.22 -12.67
CA GLY A 232 -28.32 17.45 -13.16
C GLY A 232 -27.75 18.29 -12.01
N LEU A 233 -28.52 18.48 -10.94
CA LEU A 233 -28.08 19.25 -9.79
C LEU A 233 -26.84 18.63 -9.10
N ALA A 234 -26.78 17.30 -9.00
CA ALA A 234 -25.63 16.59 -8.48
C ALA A 234 -24.39 16.79 -9.37
N VAL A 235 -24.50 16.56 -10.67
CA VAL A 235 -23.35 16.63 -11.58
C VAL A 235 -22.84 18.07 -11.71
N TYR A 236 -23.71 19.03 -12.02
CA TYR A 236 -23.31 20.43 -12.17
C TYR A 236 -22.94 21.06 -10.83
N GLY A 237 -23.74 20.83 -9.79
CA GLY A 237 -23.47 21.36 -8.44
C GLY A 237 -22.18 20.80 -7.84
N GLY A 238 -21.93 19.51 -7.99
CA GLY A 238 -20.71 18.86 -7.51
C GLY A 238 -19.45 19.33 -8.23
N THR A 239 -19.49 19.43 -9.56
CA THR A 239 -18.32 19.87 -10.35
C THR A 239 -18.04 21.36 -10.23
N LEU A 240 -19.07 22.21 -10.31
CA LEU A 240 -18.93 23.66 -10.09
C LEU A 240 -18.55 23.97 -8.64
N GLY A 241 -19.15 23.30 -7.67
CA GLY A 241 -18.80 23.43 -6.26
C GLY A 241 -17.34 23.06 -6.00
N THR A 242 -16.85 22.00 -6.67
CA THR A 242 -15.44 21.60 -6.60
C THR A 242 -14.50 22.63 -7.22
N ALA A 243 -14.84 23.13 -8.41
CA ALA A 243 -14.05 24.16 -9.08
C ALA A 243 -14.00 25.47 -8.27
N LEU A 244 -15.14 25.87 -7.69
CA LEU A 244 -15.26 27.09 -6.89
C LEU A 244 -14.51 26.97 -5.56
N ALA A 245 -14.66 25.84 -4.86
CA ALA A 245 -13.92 25.55 -3.64
C ALA A 245 -12.40 25.57 -3.88
N TRP A 246 -11.97 25.07 -5.04
CA TRP A 246 -10.58 25.12 -5.44
C TRP A 246 -10.10 26.56 -5.71
N TYR A 247 -10.88 27.34 -6.46
CA TYR A 247 -10.56 28.74 -6.78
C TYR A 247 -10.51 29.64 -5.53
N TRP A 248 -11.42 29.42 -4.57
CA TRP A 248 -11.40 30.12 -3.29
C TRP A 248 -10.19 29.75 -2.43
N GLY A 249 -9.74 28.50 -2.45
CA GLY A 249 -8.53 28.11 -1.72
C GLY A 249 -7.25 28.72 -2.32
N LEU A 250 -7.21 28.98 -3.63
CA LEU A 250 -6.13 29.77 -4.25
C LEU A 250 -6.12 31.21 -3.77
N ARG A 251 -7.29 31.87 -3.71
CA ARG A 251 -7.40 33.25 -3.22
C ARG A 251 -6.94 33.40 -1.77
N ARG A 252 -7.01 32.34 -0.96
CA ARG A 252 -6.51 32.31 0.43
C ARG A 252 -5.01 31.99 0.54
N GLY A 253 -4.27 31.98 -0.58
CA GLY A 253 -2.81 31.82 -0.57
C GLY A 253 -2.29 30.40 -0.29
N GLN A 254 -3.13 29.36 -0.39
CA GLN A 254 -2.75 27.99 0.00
C GLN A 254 -2.25 27.11 -1.17
N ALA A 255 -1.56 27.68 -2.16
CA ALA A 255 -1.28 27.05 -3.45
C ALA A 255 -0.57 25.67 -3.37
N GLY A 256 0.47 25.53 -2.52
CA GLY A 256 1.25 24.29 -2.43
C GLY A 256 0.47 23.12 -1.82
N LEU A 257 -0.27 23.36 -0.73
CA LEU A 257 -1.13 22.36 -0.13
C LEU A 257 -2.36 22.07 -1.02
N GLN A 258 -2.86 23.06 -1.77
CA GLN A 258 -3.98 22.92 -2.72
C GLN A 258 -3.74 21.84 -3.78
N ARG A 259 -2.50 21.69 -4.28
CA ARG A 259 -2.17 20.73 -5.36
C ARG A 259 -2.48 19.28 -5.00
N ARG A 260 -1.98 18.79 -3.85
CA ARG A 260 -2.19 17.39 -3.42
C ARG A 260 -3.67 17.14 -3.05
N ARG A 261 -4.34 18.19 -2.57
CA ARG A 261 -5.77 18.19 -2.19
C ARG A 261 -6.70 18.04 -3.39
N SER A 262 -6.37 18.64 -4.54
CA SER A 262 -7.23 18.65 -5.72
C SER A 262 -7.41 17.27 -6.36
N LEU A 263 -6.36 16.44 -6.45
CA LEU A 263 -6.42 15.21 -7.25
C LEU A 263 -7.47 14.20 -6.74
N VAL A 264 -7.51 13.98 -5.42
CA VAL A 264 -8.49 13.07 -4.81
C VAL A 264 -9.92 13.53 -5.08
N VAL A 265 -10.20 14.81 -4.83
CA VAL A 265 -11.55 15.36 -4.98
C VAL A 265 -11.96 15.43 -6.46
N ILE A 266 -11.01 15.73 -7.35
CA ILE A 266 -11.23 15.66 -8.80
C ILE A 266 -11.56 14.24 -9.23
N LEU A 267 -10.87 13.22 -8.72
CA LEU A 267 -11.18 11.82 -9.04
C LEU A 267 -12.59 11.43 -8.56
N ILE A 268 -12.98 11.84 -7.34
CA ILE A 268 -14.34 11.61 -6.82
C ILE A 268 -15.38 12.34 -7.67
N ALA A 269 -15.13 13.59 -8.07
CA ALA A 269 -16.03 14.35 -8.93
C ALA A 269 -16.12 13.74 -10.34
N LEU A 270 -15.00 13.26 -10.89
CA LEU A 270 -14.98 12.58 -12.17
C LEU A 270 -15.76 11.27 -12.12
N PHE A 271 -15.70 10.54 -11.00
CA PHE A 271 -16.53 9.37 -10.77
C PHE A 271 -18.03 9.68 -10.79
N LEU A 272 -18.43 10.79 -10.16
CA LEU A 272 -19.82 11.28 -10.20
C LEU A 272 -20.28 11.61 -11.64
N VAL A 273 -19.44 12.29 -12.42
CA VAL A 273 -19.70 12.59 -13.84
C VAL A 273 -19.76 11.31 -14.67
N GLY A 274 -18.82 10.39 -14.46
CA GLY A 274 -18.73 9.11 -15.15
C GLY A 274 -19.99 8.27 -14.94
N ARG A 275 -20.49 8.19 -13.70
CA ARG A 275 -21.77 7.54 -13.39
C ARG A 275 -22.92 8.13 -14.21
N ALA A 276 -23.03 9.46 -14.31
CA ALA A 276 -24.10 10.10 -15.07
C ALA A 276 -24.05 9.78 -16.57
N GLY A 277 -22.85 9.64 -17.13
CA GLY A 277 -22.66 9.17 -18.50
C GLY A 277 -23.03 7.70 -18.69
N LEU A 278 -22.60 6.83 -17.77
CA LEU A 278 -22.84 5.38 -17.84
C LEU A 278 -24.31 5.00 -17.70
N GLU A 279 -25.05 5.69 -16.81
CA GLU A 279 -26.49 5.47 -16.63
C GLU A 279 -27.34 6.17 -17.71
N GLY A 280 -26.72 6.86 -18.68
CA GLY A 280 -27.42 7.58 -19.74
C GLY A 280 -28.30 8.74 -19.24
N ALA A 281 -28.10 9.18 -18.00
CA ALA A 281 -28.97 10.17 -17.35
C ALA A 281 -28.74 11.60 -17.86
N ILE A 282 -27.59 11.87 -18.48
CA ILE A 282 -27.23 13.14 -19.12
C ILE A 282 -26.65 12.84 -20.51
N ALA A 283 -27.06 13.61 -21.52
CA ALA A 283 -26.53 13.46 -22.87
C ALA A 283 -25.02 13.78 -22.91
N ILE A 284 -24.25 13.01 -23.69
CA ILE A 284 -22.79 13.18 -23.83
C ILE A 284 -22.36 14.64 -24.08
N PRO A 285 -23.03 15.43 -24.94
CA PRO A 285 -22.67 16.84 -25.16
C PRO A 285 -22.80 17.71 -23.90
N GLN A 286 -23.76 17.41 -23.03
CA GLN A 286 -24.00 18.17 -21.79
C GLN A 286 -22.94 17.88 -20.72
N LEU A 287 -22.23 16.75 -20.81
CA LEU A 287 -21.11 16.43 -19.93
C LEU A 287 -19.85 17.25 -20.24
N ALA A 288 -19.78 17.94 -21.38
CA ALA A 288 -18.62 18.73 -21.77
C ALA A 288 -18.32 19.87 -20.77
N LEU A 289 -19.35 20.53 -20.23
CA LEU A 289 -19.20 21.60 -19.26
C LEU A 289 -18.62 21.13 -17.91
N PRO A 290 -19.19 20.10 -17.23
CA PRO A 290 -18.63 19.60 -15.97
C PRO A 290 -17.21 19.04 -16.16
N LEU A 291 -16.94 18.36 -17.28
CA LEU A 291 -15.59 17.89 -17.63
C LEU A 291 -14.63 19.06 -17.87
N GLY A 292 -15.07 20.10 -18.59
CA GLY A 292 -14.28 21.31 -18.83
C GLY A 292 -13.94 22.05 -17.55
N ALA A 293 -14.88 22.13 -16.60
CA ALA A 293 -14.64 22.74 -15.28
C ALA A 293 -13.56 21.98 -14.48
N LEU A 294 -13.66 20.64 -14.42
CA LEU A 294 -12.65 19.81 -13.75
C LEU A 294 -11.29 19.85 -14.48
N GLY A 295 -11.31 19.84 -15.81
CA GLY A 295 -10.11 19.95 -16.66
C GLY A 295 -9.40 21.30 -16.48
N GLY A 296 -10.14 22.40 -16.41
CA GLY A 296 -9.59 23.73 -16.15
C GLY A 296 -8.89 23.82 -14.80
N VAL A 297 -9.47 23.22 -13.76
CA VAL A 297 -8.82 23.08 -12.44
C VAL A 297 -7.52 22.28 -12.56
N LEU A 298 -7.52 21.16 -13.28
CA LEU A 298 -6.35 20.30 -13.43
C LEU A 298 -5.21 21.02 -14.18
N VAL A 299 -5.53 21.73 -15.26
CA VAL A 299 -4.55 22.52 -16.04
C VAL A 299 -3.90 23.59 -15.16
N GLU A 300 -4.68 24.30 -14.35
CA GLU A 300 -4.14 25.36 -13.51
C GLU A 300 -3.35 24.81 -12.31
N VAL A 301 -3.65 23.60 -11.84
CA VAL A 301 -2.81 22.85 -10.89
C VAL A 301 -1.44 22.52 -11.50
N GLU A 302 -1.42 22.15 -12.78
CA GLU A 302 -0.20 21.77 -13.51
C GLU A 302 0.64 22.99 -13.92
N ARG A 303 0.01 24.07 -14.41
CA ARG A 303 0.69 25.32 -14.82
C ARG A 303 1.52 25.97 -13.71
N ARG A 304 1.19 25.69 -12.45
CA ARG A 304 1.89 26.23 -11.28
C ARG A 304 3.01 25.29 -10.78
N ARG A 305 3.39 24.26 -11.55
CA ARG A 305 4.53 23.37 -11.24
C ARG A 305 5.85 24.08 -11.53
#